data_AF-A0A0D2JS58-F1
#
_entry.id   AF-A0A0D2JS58-F1
#
_cell.length_a   1.000
_cell.length_b   1.000
_cell.length_c   1.000
_cell.angle_alpha   90.00
_cell.angle_beta   90.00
_cell.angle_gamma   90.00
#
_symmetry.space_group_name_H-M   'P 1'
#
loop_
_entity.id
_entity.type
_entity.pdbx_description
1 polymer ?
#
loop_
_entity_poly.entity_id
_entity_poly.type
_entity_poly.pdbx_seq_one_letter_code
_entity_poly.pdbx_strand_id
1 'polypeptide(L)'
;MPLGFSSQNSGRVAFGFFHIEVQMLLLNNCFFFARDFCELIKRLALVQAGDPFEELLRGWVIEYSLDMGELHGAIAGISRHGFLGDLYRRWPFPQDRAEFFQKSEGKATNKLVTLSIAGYGEARDLTLAAFETDSGPCLNFCGYHFDQKEVRRLFDYVWQGGMPGWENKIRPDYLLETVAMMPKSGSFWLGDNDFDKDSNGFSVD
;
A
#
# COMPACT_ATOMS: atom_id res chain seq x y z
N MET A 1 4.15 -3.96 -7.59
CA MET A 1 3.31 -3.35 -8.64
C MET A 1 1.87 -3.27 -8.17
N PRO A 2 1.21 -2.11 -8.28
CA PRO A 2 -0.14 -1.92 -7.74
C PRO A 2 -1.13 -2.84 -8.46
N LEU A 3 -2.11 -3.34 -7.71
CA LEU A 3 -3.21 -4.15 -8.24
C LEU A 3 -4.54 -3.42 -8.06
N GLY A 4 -5.58 -3.91 -8.73
CA GLY A 4 -6.95 -3.41 -8.54
C GLY A 4 -7.63 -4.07 -7.33
N PHE A 5 -8.16 -3.25 -6.44
CA PHE A 5 -8.94 -3.64 -5.26
C PHE A 5 -10.35 -3.09 -5.37
N SER A 6 -11.32 -3.76 -4.77
CA SER A 6 -12.72 -3.37 -4.86
C SER A 6 -13.04 -2.33 -3.78
N SER A 7 -13.43 -1.13 -4.19
CA SER A 7 -14.02 -0.11 -3.34
C SER A 7 -15.54 -0.07 -3.54
N GLN A 8 -16.29 -0.09 -2.44
CA GLN A 8 -17.76 -0.04 -2.46
C GLN A 8 -18.31 1.25 -3.08
N ASN A 9 -17.58 2.37 -2.98
CA ASN A 9 -18.03 3.67 -3.45
C ASN A 9 -17.37 4.13 -4.78
N SER A 10 -16.40 3.39 -5.32
CA SER A 10 -15.61 3.83 -6.48
C SER A 10 -15.27 2.72 -7.49
N GLY A 11 -15.75 1.50 -7.29
CA GLY A 11 -15.40 0.37 -8.16
C GLY A 11 -13.96 -0.08 -7.92
N ARG A 12 -13.22 -0.41 -8.99
CA ARG A 12 -11.82 -0.86 -8.83
C ARG A 12 -10.87 0.32 -8.66
N VAL A 13 -10.08 0.30 -7.60
CA VAL A 13 -9.06 1.30 -7.29
C VAL A 13 -7.68 0.66 -7.25
N ALA A 14 -6.66 1.39 -7.71
CA ALA A 14 -5.29 0.89 -7.68
C ALA A 14 -4.72 0.99 -6.27
N PHE A 15 -4.14 -0.09 -5.75
CA PHE A 15 -3.39 -0.05 -4.50
C PHE A 15 -2.11 -0.88 -4.59
N GLY A 16 -1.03 -0.37 -4.00
CA GLY A 16 0.17 -1.15 -3.75
C GLY A 16 1.49 -0.43 -4.03
N PHE A 17 2.57 -1.20 -4.03
CA PHE A 17 3.91 -0.69 -4.34
C PHE A 17 4.00 -0.35 -5.81
N PHE A 18 4.41 0.88 -6.11
CA PHE A 18 4.59 1.38 -7.47
C PHE A 18 6.04 1.42 -7.92
N HIS A 19 6.99 1.09 -7.03
CA HIS A 19 8.41 1.09 -7.33
C HIS A 19 9.18 0.17 -6.38
N ILE A 20 9.99 -0.77 -6.90
CA ILE A 20 10.62 -1.82 -6.10
C ILE A 20 11.70 -1.34 -5.11
N GLU A 21 12.32 -0.19 -5.40
CA GLU A 21 13.33 0.45 -4.55
C GLU A 21 12.70 1.34 -3.46
N VAL A 22 11.39 1.55 -3.45
CA VAL A 22 10.70 2.53 -2.61
C VAL A 22 9.72 1.82 -1.68
N GLN A 23 9.78 2.13 -0.39
CA GLN A 23 8.89 1.59 0.65
C GLN A 23 7.60 2.41 0.81
N MET A 24 7.00 2.79 -0.32
CA MET A 24 5.83 3.65 -0.39
C MET A 24 4.73 2.96 -1.21
N LEU A 25 3.51 3.11 -0.74
CA LEU A 25 2.31 2.59 -1.37
C LEU A 25 1.59 3.74 -2.06
N LEU A 26 0.85 3.40 -3.11
CA LEU A 26 -0.20 4.26 -3.63
C LEU A 26 -1.56 3.63 -3.34
N LEU A 27 -2.57 4.49 -3.18
CA LEU A 27 -3.99 4.20 -3.26
C LEU A 27 -4.58 5.22 -4.23
N ASN A 28 -4.67 4.82 -5.50
CA ASN A 28 -5.00 5.67 -6.64
C ASN A 28 -4.06 6.89 -6.71
N ASN A 29 -4.49 8.05 -6.24
CA ASN A 29 -3.73 9.31 -6.22
C ASN A 29 -3.16 9.69 -4.83
N CYS A 30 -3.40 8.86 -3.82
CA CYS A 30 -2.86 9.03 -2.48
C CYS A 30 -1.60 8.20 -2.30
N PHE A 31 -0.56 8.78 -1.70
CA PHE A 31 0.73 8.12 -1.50
C PHE A 31 1.17 8.20 -0.04
N PHE A 32 1.66 7.09 0.51
CA PHE A 32 2.05 7.01 1.92
C PHE A 32 3.06 5.88 2.15
N PHE A 33 3.86 5.95 3.21
CA PHE A 33 4.86 4.92 3.47
C PHE A 33 4.20 3.62 3.99
N ALA A 34 4.77 2.48 3.58
CA ALA A 34 4.26 1.16 3.97
C ALA A 34 4.36 0.93 5.49
N ARG A 35 5.40 1.46 6.15
CA ARG A 35 5.52 1.45 7.62
C ARG A 35 4.34 2.14 8.29
N ASP A 36 3.99 3.34 7.84
CA ASP A 36 2.92 4.13 8.45
C ASP A 36 1.55 3.47 8.23
N PHE A 37 1.33 2.88 7.06
CA PHE A 37 0.18 2.01 6.81
C PHE A 37 0.14 0.82 7.78
N CYS A 38 1.25 0.12 7.99
CA CYS A 38 1.32 -1.01 8.91
C CYS A 38 1.06 -0.62 10.36
N GLU A 39 1.51 0.56 10.78
CA GLU A 39 1.20 1.12 12.11
C GLU A 39 -0.30 1.36 12.31
N LEU A 40 -1.02 1.77 11.26
CA LEU A 40 -2.48 1.88 11.30
C LEU A 40 -3.15 0.51 11.35
N ILE A 41 -2.69 -0.44 10.53
CA ILE A 41 -3.21 -1.82 10.53
C ILE A 41 -3.03 -2.46 11.90
N LYS A 42 -1.90 -2.25 12.57
CA LYS A 42 -1.66 -2.73 13.94
C LYS A 42 -2.72 -2.25 14.92
N ARG A 43 -3.15 -0.98 14.82
CA ARG A 43 -4.20 -0.42 15.68
C ARG A 43 -5.58 -0.92 15.28
N LEU A 44 -5.86 -0.94 13.98
CA LEU A 44 -7.12 -1.45 13.44
C LEU A 44 -7.34 -2.93 13.84
N ALA A 45 -6.26 -3.72 13.92
CA ALA A 45 -6.32 -5.12 14.32
C ALA A 45 -6.82 -5.34 15.76
N LEU A 46 -6.77 -4.31 16.61
CA LEU A 46 -7.23 -4.37 18.00
C LEU A 46 -8.71 -3.95 18.14
N VAL A 47 -9.27 -3.31 17.12
CA VAL A 47 -10.64 -2.78 17.10
C VAL A 47 -11.66 -3.92 16.99
N GLN A 48 -12.69 -3.90 17.83
CA GLN A 48 -13.78 -4.87 17.78
C GLN A 48 -14.98 -4.34 16.98
N ALA A 49 -15.94 -5.21 16.70
CA ALA A 49 -17.19 -4.84 16.04
C ALA A 49 -17.92 -3.73 16.83
N GLY A 50 -18.30 -2.65 16.14
CA GLY A 50 -19.01 -1.52 16.73
C GLY A 50 -18.13 -0.52 17.51
N ASP A 51 -16.84 -0.80 17.70
CA ASP A 51 -15.92 0.16 18.31
C ASP A 51 -15.61 1.29 17.31
N PRO A 52 -15.62 2.57 17.74
CA PRO A 52 -15.20 3.66 16.89
C PRO A 52 -13.70 3.53 16.58
N PHE A 53 -13.34 3.79 15.33
CA PHE A 53 -11.95 3.87 14.92
C PHE A 53 -11.79 5.01 13.92
N GLU A 54 -10.91 5.95 14.22
CA GLU A 54 -10.51 7.02 13.33
C GLU A 54 -9.04 7.37 13.62
N GLU A 55 -8.22 7.34 12.59
CA GLU A 55 -6.81 7.64 12.64
C GLU A 55 -6.40 8.46 11.41
N LEU A 56 -5.29 9.19 11.53
CA LEU A 56 -4.72 9.98 10.45
C LEU A 56 -3.39 9.40 10.00
N LEU A 57 -3.22 9.31 8.69
CA LEU A 57 -1.99 8.89 8.03
C LEU A 57 -1.35 10.07 7.31
N ARG A 58 -0.09 10.38 7.64
CA ARG A 58 0.66 11.36 6.85
C ARG A 58 0.95 10.77 5.48
N GLY A 59 0.59 11.53 4.45
CA GLY A 59 0.85 11.14 3.07
C GLY A 59 0.82 12.33 2.14
N TRP A 60 0.72 12.04 0.85
CA TRP A 60 0.63 13.02 -0.22
C TRP A 60 -0.53 12.70 -1.13
N VAL A 61 -1.15 13.74 -1.67
CA VAL A 61 -2.13 13.62 -2.74
C VAL A 61 -1.59 14.33 -3.98
N ILE A 62 -1.52 13.60 -5.09
CA ILE A 62 -1.18 14.17 -6.41
C ILE A 62 -2.47 14.24 -7.23
N GLU A 63 -3.11 15.39 -7.29
CA GLU A 63 -4.42 15.53 -7.94
C GLU A 63 -4.35 15.47 -9.48
N TYR A 64 -3.30 16.05 -10.06
CA TYR A 64 -3.12 16.10 -11.52
C TYR A 64 -2.39 14.86 -12.03
N SER A 65 -3.01 14.11 -12.93
CA SER A 65 -2.44 12.88 -13.50
C SER A 65 -1.11 13.10 -14.23
N LEU A 66 -0.90 14.28 -14.82
CA LEU A 66 0.36 14.65 -15.45
C LEU A 66 1.51 14.78 -14.44
N ASP A 67 1.23 15.29 -13.24
CA ASP A 67 2.19 15.40 -12.14
C ASP A 67 2.44 14.05 -11.48
N MET A 68 1.45 13.15 -11.48
CA MET A 68 1.64 11.77 -11.03
C MET A 68 2.56 10.99 -11.98
N GLY A 69 2.33 11.13 -13.30
CA GLY A 69 3.00 10.34 -14.33
C GLY A 69 2.26 9.04 -14.66
N GLU A 70 2.71 8.36 -15.70
CA GLU A 70 2.13 7.09 -16.15
C GLU A 70 3.07 5.92 -15.81
N LEU A 71 2.57 4.97 -15.02
CA LEU A 71 3.38 3.92 -14.40
C LEU A 71 3.97 2.94 -15.41
N HIS A 72 3.19 2.44 -16.36
CA HIS A 72 3.65 1.43 -17.33
C HIS A 72 4.67 2.02 -18.31
N GLY A 73 4.47 3.27 -18.73
CA GLY A 73 5.37 4.04 -19.57
C GLY A 73 6.67 4.36 -18.84
N ALA A 74 6.62 4.64 -17.55
CA ALA A 74 7.83 4.81 -16.72
C ALA A 74 8.63 3.52 -16.59
N ILE A 75 7.96 2.38 -16.35
CA ILE A 75 8.58 1.05 -16.30
C ILE A 75 9.21 0.67 -17.64
N ALA A 76 8.50 0.92 -18.75
CA ALA A 76 8.99 0.65 -20.10
C ALA A 76 10.09 1.62 -20.54
N GLY A 77 10.38 2.67 -19.75
CA GLY A 77 11.35 3.72 -20.09
C GLY A 77 10.90 4.65 -21.23
N ILE A 78 9.62 4.62 -21.60
CA ILE A 78 9.02 5.39 -22.69
C ILE A 78 8.60 6.78 -22.21
N SER A 79 8.03 6.87 -21.01
CA SER A 79 7.54 8.11 -20.41
C SER A 79 8.27 8.41 -19.11
N ARG A 80 8.93 9.56 -19.01
CA ARG A 80 9.64 9.99 -17.81
C ARG A 80 9.20 11.38 -17.38
N HIS A 81 7.90 11.59 -17.19
CA HIS A 81 7.34 12.80 -16.59
C HIS A 81 6.62 12.47 -15.27
N GLY A 82 6.33 13.52 -14.50
CA GLY A 82 5.68 13.40 -13.20
C GLY A 82 6.56 12.68 -12.17
N PHE A 83 5.99 12.49 -10.98
CA PHE A 83 6.64 11.84 -9.84
C PHE A 83 7.13 10.43 -10.19
N LEU A 84 6.28 9.60 -10.82
CA LEU A 84 6.64 8.24 -11.20
C LEU A 84 7.79 8.24 -12.21
N GLY A 85 7.73 9.10 -13.24
CA GLY A 85 8.78 9.19 -14.25
C GLY A 85 10.12 9.64 -13.67
N ASP A 86 10.11 10.55 -12.70
CA ASP A 86 11.32 11.02 -12.03
C ASP A 86 11.96 9.93 -11.14
N LEU A 87 11.15 9.14 -10.45
CA LEU A 87 11.64 7.96 -9.72
C LEU A 87 12.29 6.95 -10.65
N TYR A 88 11.62 6.57 -11.73
CA TYR A 88 12.15 5.60 -12.70
C TYR A 88 13.33 6.16 -13.52
N ARG A 89 13.52 7.48 -13.60
CA ARG A 89 14.74 8.08 -14.13
C ARG A 89 15.91 7.87 -13.18
N ARG A 90 15.68 8.02 -11.88
CA ARG A 90 16.71 7.91 -10.83
C ARG A 90 17.05 6.47 -10.48
N TRP A 91 16.03 5.62 -10.42
CA TRP A 91 16.12 4.21 -10.10
C TRP A 91 15.35 3.42 -11.16
N PRO A 92 15.97 3.14 -12.32
CA PRO A 92 15.27 2.46 -13.40
C PRO A 92 14.74 1.09 -13.01
N PHE A 93 13.67 0.67 -13.69
CA PHE A 93 13.19 -0.70 -13.60
C PHE A 93 14.32 -1.66 -14.03
N PRO A 94 14.53 -2.79 -13.32
CA PRO A 94 15.63 -3.69 -13.61
C PRO A 94 15.50 -4.28 -15.02
N GLN A 95 16.63 -4.42 -15.70
CA GLN A 95 16.68 -5.08 -17.01
C GLN A 95 16.62 -6.60 -16.88
N ASP A 96 17.13 -7.14 -15.77
CA ASP A 96 17.01 -8.54 -15.42
C ASP A 96 15.73 -8.78 -14.61
N ARG A 97 14.89 -9.70 -15.08
CA ARG A 97 13.68 -10.11 -14.36
C ARG A 97 14.00 -10.78 -13.02
N ALA A 98 15.17 -11.37 -12.85
CA ALA A 98 15.60 -11.95 -11.58
C ALA A 98 15.82 -10.88 -10.49
N GLU A 99 15.97 -9.60 -10.85
CA GLU A 99 16.06 -8.49 -9.89
C GLU A 99 14.70 -7.83 -9.62
N PHE A 100 13.63 -8.32 -10.25
CA PHE A 100 12.29 -7.79 -10.05
C PHE A 100 11.69 -8.35 -8.76
N PHE A 101 12.14 -7.79 -7.63
CA PHE A 101 11.62 -8.05 -6.29
C PHE A 101 11.49 -6.77 -5.48
N GLN A 102 10.47 -6.67 -4.63
CA GLN A 102 10.33 -5.56 -3.70
C GLN A 102 11.46 -5.62 -2.65
N LYS A 103 12.21 -4.53 -2.50
CA LYS A 103 13.38 -4.51 -1.62
C LYS A 103 13.01 -4.03 -0.24
N SER A 104 13.25 -4.83 0.79
CA SER A 104 13.04 -4.44 2.19
C SER A 104 13.89 -3.23 2.58
N GLU A 105 15.11 -3.17 2.04
CA GLU A 105 16.04 -2.04 2.15
C GLU A 105 16.43 -1.53 0.76
N GLY A 106 15.50 -0.83 0.10
CA GLY A 106 15.74 -0.26 -1.23
C GLY A 106 16.76 0.89 -1.23
N LYS A 107 17.29 1.22 -2.41
CA LYS A 107 18.21 2.36 -2.63
C LYS A 107 17.54 3.71 -2.38
N ALA A 108 16.20 3.77 -2.44
CA ALA A 108 15.45 4.99 -2.24
C ALA A 108 15.07 5.17 -0.77
N THR A 109 15.89 5.94 -0.04
CA THR A 109 15.56 6.30 1.35
C THR A 109 14.28 7.13 1.41
N ASN A 110 13.51 6.99 2.49
CA ASN A 110 12.29 7.79 2.72
C ASN A 110 12.55 9.29 2.55
N LYS A 111 13.69 9.79 3.04
CA LYS A 111 14.09 11.20 2.88
C LYS A 111 14.18 11.63 1.41
N LEU A 112 14.78 10.81 0.56
CA LEU A 112 14.92 11.13 -0.87
C LEU A 112 13.57 11.09 -1.59
N VAL A 113 12.72 10.12 -1.24
CA VAL A 113 11.38 9.97 -1.84
C VAL A 113 10.47 11.11 -1.40
N THR A 114 10.50 11.50 -0.12
CA THR A 114 9.77 12.66 0.41
C THR A 114 10.16 13.96 -0.30
N LEU A 115 11.46 14.19 -0.50
CA LEU A 115 11.92 15.36 -1.27
C LEU A 115 11.43 15.32 -2.72
N SER A 116 11.37 14.13 -3.32
CA SER A 116 10.92 13.96 -4.70
C SER A 116 9.42 14.23 -4.85
N ILE A 117 8.57 13.65 -4.00
CA ILE A 117 7.11 13.78 -4.12
C ILE A 117 6.60 15.19 -3.78
N ALA A 118 7.31 15.92 -2.90
CA ALA A 118 6.95 17.28 -2.51
C ALA A 118 6.88 18.28 -3.67
N GLY A 119 7.53 17.99 -4.81
CA GLY A 119 7.42 18.80 -6.02
C GLY A 119 6.18 18.53 -6.88
N TYR A 120 5.41 17.48 -6.58
CA TYR A 120 4.28 17.02 -7.39
C TYR A 120 2.97 16.92 -6.62
N GLY A 121 3.04 16.65 -5.31
CA GLY A 121 1.86 16.42 -4.48
C GLY A 121 1.84 17.27 -3.22
N GLU A 122 0.64 17.51 -2.73
CA GLU A 122 0.44 18.20 -1.45
C GLU A 122 0.53 17.19 -0.30
N ALA A 123 1.31 17.52 0.73
CA ALA A 123 1.30 16.76 1.96
C ALA A 123 -0.07 16.92 2.65
N ARG A 124 -0.73 15.80 2.98
CA ARG A 124 -2.06 15.78 3.60
C ARG A 124 -2.15 14.73 4.70
N ASP A 125 -3.11 14.94 5.59
CA ASP A 125 -3.63 13.90 6.46
C ASP A 125 -4.65 13.07 5.70
N LEU A 126 -4.33 11.80 5.51
CA LEU A 126 -5.21 10.82 4.88
C LEU A 126 -6.00 10.12 5.99
N THR A 127 -7.32 10.17 5.91
CA THR A 127 -8.20 9.57 6.91
C THR A 127 -8.27 8.06 6.75
N LEU A 128 -8.20 7.36 7.89
CA LEU A 128 -8.60 5.97 8.04
C LEU A 128 -9.70 5.88 9.12
N ALA A 129 -10.93 5.56 8.74
CA ALA A 129 -12.05 5.55 9.68
C ALA A 129 -12.97 4.34 9.46
N ALA A 130 -13.35 3.67 10.54
CA ALA A 130 -14.34 2.60 10.51
C ALA A 130 -15.75 3.14 10.81
N PHE A 131 -16.75 2.63 10.10
CA PHE A 131 -18.16 2.96 10.30
C PHE A 131 -19.05 1.79 9.85
N GLU A 132 -20.30 1.79 10.31
CA GLU A 132 -21.29 0.79 9.91
C GLU A 132 -22.09 1.25 8.68
N THR A 133 -22.44 0.30 7.82
CA THR A 133 -23.33 0.48 6.67
C THR A 133 -24.43 -0.57 6.68
N ASP A 134 -25.45 -0.42 5.83
CA ASP A 134 -26.48 -1.45 5.65
C ASP A 134 -25.90 -2.80 5.18
N SER A 135 -24.72 -2.80 4.56
CA SER A 135 -24.01 -4.02 4.11
C SER A 135 -23.02 -4.55 5.14
N GLY A 136 -22.96 -3.94 6.32
CA GLY A 136 -22.03 -4.26 7.40
C GLY A 136 -20.87 -3.26 7.56
N PRO A 137 -19.82 -3.65 8.29
CA PRO A 137 -18.70 -2.78 8.62
C PRO A 137 -17.92 -2.33 7.39
N CYS A 138 -17.58 -1.05 7.36
CA CYS A 138 -16.84 -0.41 6.28
C CYS A 138 -15.65 0.40 6.82
N LEU A 139 -14.52 0.31 6.13
CA LEU A 139 -13.34 1.14 6.37
C LEU A 139 -13.22 2.18 5.26
N ASN A 140 -13.33 3.46 5.62
CA ASN A 140 -12.93 4.57 4.77
C ASN A 140 -11.40 4.69 4.86
N PHE A 141 -10.71 4.53 3.73
CA PHE A 141 -9.31 4.85 3.59
C PHE A 141 -9.09 5.80 2.42
N CYS A 142 -8.62 7.02 2.70
CA CYS A 142 -8.42 8.07 1.70
C CYS A 142 -9.67 8.41 0.86
N GLY A 143 -10.88 8.25 1.43
CA GLY A 143 -12.14 8.45 0.71
C GLY A 143 -12.65 7.21 -0.04
N TYR A 144 -11.92 6.08 0.01
CA TYR A 144 -12.33 4.81 -0.59
C TYR A 144 -12.87 3.85 0.47
N HIS A 145 -13.93 3.13 0.14
CA HIS A 145 -14.68 2.32 1.09
C HIS A 145 -14.40 0.83 0.90
N PHE A 146 -13.83 0.18 1.91
CA PHE A 146 -13.46 -1.23 1.88
C PHE A 146 -14.23 -2.02 2.93
N ASP A 147 -14.77 -3.17 2.55
CA ASP A 147 -15.24 -4.15 3.53
C ASP A 147 -14.06 -4.88 4.18
N GLN A 148 -14.33 -5.67 5.21
CA GLN A 148 -13.30 -6.43 5.94
C GLN A 148 -12.47 -7.35 5.04
N LYS A 149 -13.11 -7.97 4.03
CA LYS A 149 -12.41 -8.87 3.11
C LYS A 149 -11.40 -8.09 2.29
N GLU A 150 -11.77 -6.93 1.77
CA GLU A 150 -10.85 -6.09 1.01
C GLU A 150 -9.78 -5.48 1.90
N VAL A 151 -10.09 -5.07 3.14
CA VAL A 151 -9.08 -4.62 4.12
C VAL A 151 -8.02 -5.69 4.37
N ARG A 152 -8.44 -6.96 4.58
CA ARG A 152 -7.52 -8.09 4.68
C ARG A 152 -6.68 -8.25 3.41
N ARG A 153 -7.28 -8.17 2.22
CA ARG A 153 -6.54 -8.27 0.94
C ARG A 153 -5.52 -7.16 0.75
N LEU A 154 -5.82 -5.93 1.17
CA LEU A 154 -4.87 -4.81 1.14
C LEU A 154 -3.64 -5.14 2.00
N PHE A 155 -3.85 -5.65 3.21
CA PHE A 155 -2.73 -6.04 4.07
C PHE A 155 -1.97 -7.27 3.54
N ASP A 156 -2.67 -8.30 3.06
CA ASP A 156 -2.03 -9.50 2.47
C ASP A 156 -1.13 -9.14 1.30
N TYR A 157 -1.55 -8.18 0.46
CA TYR A 157 -0.73 -7.65 -0.62
C TYR A 157 0.59 -7.09 -0.09
N VAL A 158 0.55 -6.26 0.95
CA VAL A 158 1.77 -5.67 1.54
C VAL A 158 2.61 -6.75 2.22
N TRP A 159 1.98 -7.67 2.95
CA TRP A 159 2.65 -8.82 3.60
C TRP A 159 3.45 -9.67 2.62
N GLN A 160 2.93 -9.88 1.41
CA GLN A 160 3.60 -10.64 0.36
C GLN A 160 4.74 -9.85 -0.33
N GLY A 161 4.75 -8.52 -0.22
CA GLY A 161 5.67 -7.63 -0.93
C GLY A 161 5.10 -7.16 -2.27
N GLY A 162 3.78 -7.19 -2.39
CA GLY A 162 3.03 -7.01 -3.61
C GLY A 162 3.33 -8.07 -4.66
N MET A 163 3.09 -7.73 -5.92
CA MET A 163 3.60 -8.47 -7.09
C MET A 163 4.79 -7.67 -7.60
N PRO A 164 6.04 -8.13 -7.38
CA PRO A 164 6.50 -9.52 -7.46
C PRO A 164 6.78 -10.25 -6.13
N GLY A 165 6.63 -9.56 -4.99
CA GLY A 165 6.94 -10.09 -3.67
C GLY A 165 8.30 -9.63 -3.15
N TRP A 166 8.60 -9.96 -1.89
CA TRP A 166 9.84 -9.53 -1.22
C TRP A 166 11.10 -10.21 -1.75
N GLU A 167 12.16 -9.43 -1.94
CA GLU A 167 13.48 -9.91 -2.33
C GLU A 167 14.00 -10.91 -1.31
N ASN A 168 14.45 -12.08 -1.78
CA ASN A 168 14.91 -13.19 -0.94
C ASN A 168 13.88 -13.65 0.12
N LYS A 169 12.59 -13.32 -0.06
CA LYS A 169 11.52 -13.52 0.93
C LYS A 169 11.75 -12.78 2.26
N ILE A 170 12.59 -11.74 2.26
CA ILE A 170 12.91 -10.97 3.46
C ILE A 170 11.90 -9.84 3.61
N ARG A 171 11.05 -9.96 4.62
CA ARG A 171 10.09 -8.91 4.99
C ARG A 171 10.77 -7.85 5.86
N PRO A 172 10.41 -6.57 5.69
CA PRO A 172 10.77 -5.51 6.63
C PRO A 172 10.33 -5.79 8.07
N ASP A 173 11.08 -5.25 9.02
CA ASP A 173 10.80 -5.24 10.46
C ASP A 173 9.37 -4.82 10.80
N TYR A 174 8.89 -3.73 10.19
CA TYR A 174 7.57 -3.17 10.48
C TYR A 174 6.43 -4.15 10.18
N LEU A 175 6.58 -5.05 9.20
CA LEU A 175 5.58 -6.09 8.93
C LEU A 175 5.60 -7.18 9.98
N LEU A 176 6.80 -7.61 10.40
CA LEU A 176 6.96 -8.62 11.44
C LEU A 176 6.42 -8.11 12.78
N GLU A 177 6.73 -6.86 13.13
CA GLU A 177 6.19 -6.18 14.31
C GLU A 177 4.66 -6.08 14.26
N THR A 178 4.09 -5.78 13.10
CA THR A 178 2.64 -5.65 12.92
C THR A 178 1.95 -6.99 13.16
N VAL A 179 2.41 -8.07 12.53
CA VAL A 179 1.82 -9.41 12.71
C VAL A 179 2.01 -9.92 14.14
N ALA A 180 3.17 -9.68 14.76
CA ALA A 180 3.44 -10.09 16.14
C ALA A 180 2.49 -9.43 17.16
N MET A 181 1.95 -8.25 16.84
CA MET A 181 1.03 -7.50 17.69
C MET A 181 -0.45 -7.84 17.45
N MET A 182 -0.79 -8.58 16.39
CA MET A 182 -2.17 -8.92 16.11
C MET A 182 -2.74 -9.91 17.16
N PRO A 183 -4.03 -9.81 17.53
CA PRO A 183 -4.63 -10.71 18.51
C PRO A 183 -4.61 -12.16 18.05
N LYS A 184 -4.12 -13.09 18.87
CA LYS A 184 -4.04 -14.52 18.53
C LYS A 184 -5.39 -15.16 18.22
N SER A 185 -6.47 -14.59 18.75
CA SER A 185 -7.86 -14.99 18.48
C SER A 185 -8.37 -14.56 17.10
N GLY A 186 -7.54 -13.89 16.30
CA GLY A 186 -7.95 -13.20 15.09
C GLY A 186 -8.34 -11.75 15.35
N SER A 187 -8.31 -10.95 14.29
CA SER A 187 -8.76 -9.56 14.25
C SER A 187 -10.13 -9.50 13.59
N PHE A 188 -11.02 -8.63 14.07
CA PHE A 188 -12.31 -8.40 13.41
C PHE A 188 -12.14 -7.91 11.97
N TRP A 189 -11.21 -6.99 11.74
CA TRP A 189 -10.98 -6.39 10.43
C TRP A 189 -10.09 -7.23 9.51
N LEU A 190 -9.26 -8.11 10.06
CA LEU A 190 -8.26 -8.86 9.30
C LEU A 190 -8.49 -10.38 9.33
N GLY A 191 -9.44 -10.88 10.11
CA GLY A 191 -9.69 -12.31 10.29
C GLY A 191 -8.54 -13.02 11.02
N ASP A 192 -8.36 -14.31 10.72
CA ASP A 192 -7.36 -15.16 11.38
C ASP A 192 -5.93 -14.80 10.97
N ASN A 193 -5.00 -14.87 11.94
CA ASN A 193 -3.58 -14.57 11.75
C ASN A 193 -2.80 -15.74 11.13
N ASP A 194 -3.24 -16.26 9.99
CA ASP A 194 -2.57 -17.35 9.26
C ASP A 194 -1.41 -16.82 8.38
N PHE A 195 -0.58 -15.93 8.94
CA PHE A 195 0.54 -15.29 8.26
C PHE A 195 1.80 -16.16 8.17
N ASP A 196 1.78 -17.35 8.80
CA ASP A 196 2.84 -18.35 8.75
C ASP A 196 2.84 -19.18 7.44
N LYS A 197 1.76 -19.10 6.66
CA LYS A 197 1.66 -19.79 5.36
C LYS A 197 1.91 -18.78 4.26
N ASP A 198 3.01 -18.95 3.52
CA ASP A 198 3.25 -18.32 2.22
C ASP A 198 2.08 -18.68 1.27
N SER A 199 0.97 -17.94 1.35
CA SER A 199 -0.24 -18.18 0.56
C SER A 199 -0.20 -17.29 -0.68
N ASN A 200 0.02 -17.91 -1.84
CA ASN A 200 0.02 -17.28 -3.17
C ASN A 200 -1.41 -16.89 -3.60
N GLY A 201 -2.08 -16.03 -2.84
CA GLY A 201 -3.51 -15.74 -2.95
C GLY A 201 -3.94 -14.75 -4.03
N PHE A 202 -3.01 -14.20 -4.83
CA PHE A 202 -3.38 -13.30 -5.94
C PHE A 202 -3.37 -14.07 -7.26
N SER A 203 -4.56 -14.45 -7.75
CA SER A 203 -4.73 -14.83 -9.16
C SER A 203 -4.60 -13.57 -10.00
N VAL A 204 -3.70 -13.60 -10.99
CA VAL A 204 -3.64 -12.62 -12.06
C VAL A 204 -4.58 -13.12 -13.15
N ASP A 205 -5.87 -12.87 -12.96
CA ASP A 205 -6.87 -12.98 -14.04
C ASP A 205 -6.92 -11.66 -14.82
#